data_AF-A0A3D9SWD3-F1
#
_entry.id   AF-A0A3D9SWD3-F1
#
_cell.length_a   1.000
_cell.length_b   1.000
_cell.length_c   1.000
_cell.angle_alpha   90.00
_cell.angle_beta   90.00
_cell.angle_gamma   90.00
#
_symmetry.space_group_name_H-M   'P 1'
#
loop_
_entity.id
_entity.type
_entity.pdbx_description
1 polymer ?
#
loop_
_entity_poly.entity_id
_entity_poly.type
_entity_poly.pdbx_seq_one_letter_code
_entity_poly.pdbx_strand_id
1 'polypeptide(L)'
;MSTPATAQAKATRHQRTPVLVGAVNDPVDLLEQDQVWCDREGAEHRISDMEPRYCRNVVRFLLRQAEAIVISAGLDMANVRMPDVDTEAYWSVERGMQTEMAEMTNDPVAWLLSTPLLTALIARGGRP
;
A
#
# COMPACT_ATOMS: atom_id res chain seq x y z
N MET A 1 4.27 -33.88 -49.84
CA MET A 1 3.59 -34.40 -48.64
C MET A 1 4.65 -34.58 -47.57
N SER A 2 4.67 -33.95 -46.38
CA SER A 2 3.86 -32.91 -45.77
C SER A 2 4.75 -32.26 -44.70
N THR A 3 4.77 -30.93 -44.64
CA THR A 3 5.40 -30.13 -43.57
C THR A 3 4.50 -30.15 -42.33
N PRO A 4 5.02 -30.23 -41.08
CA PRO A 4 4.22 -29.90 -39.91
C PRO A 4 4.24 -28.39 -39.68
N ALA A 5 3.04 -27.83 -39.53
CA ALA A 5 2.78 -26.43 -39.27
C ALA A 5 3.17 -26.05 -37.84
N THR A 6 4.03 -25.04 -37.69
CA THR A 6 4.30 -24.37 -36.42
C THR A 6 3.09 -23.52 -36.04
N ALA A 7 2.31 -23.99 -35.07
CA ALA A 7 1.26 -23.19 -34.43
C ALA A 7 1.90 -22.11 -33.55
N GLN A 8 1.87 -20.86 -34.02
CA GLN A 8 2.18 -19.68 -33.20
C GLN A 8 1.00 -19.42 -32.25
N ALA A 9 1.15 -19.83 -31.00
CA ALA A 9 0.24 -19.44 -29.93
C ALA A 9 0.41 -17.92 -29.67
N LYS A 10 -0.64 -17.15 -29.99
CA LYS A 10 -0.78 -15.75 -29.57
C LYS A 10 -0.63 -15.67 -28.06
N ALA A 11 0.40 -14.97 -27.58
CA ALA A 11 0.53 -14.60 -26.18
C ALA A 11 -0.61 -13.64 -25.82
N THR A 12 -1.65 -14.17 -25.18
CA THR A 12 -2.67 -13.37 -24.51
C THR A 12 -1.98 -12.62 -23.38
N ARG A 13 -1.72 -11.32 -23.60
CA ARG A 13 -1.23 -10.40 -22.57
C ARG A 13 -2.33 -10.25 -21.54
N HIS A 14 -2.39 -11.18 -20.59
CA HIS A 14 -3.15 -11.00 -19.36
C HIS A 14 -2.63 -9.71 -18.73
N GLN A 15 -3.48 -8.68 -18.72
CA GLN A 15 -3.32 -7.52 -17.86
C GLN A 15 -3.25 -8.06 -16.43
N ARG A 16 -2.04 -8.28 -15.93
CA ARG A 16 -1.80 -8.59 -14.53
C ARG A 16 -2.09 -7.31 -13.77
N THR A 17 -3.28 -7.23 -13.21
CA THR A 17 -3.62 -6.32 -12.11
C THR A 17 -2.49 -6.39 -11.09
N PRO A 18 -1.87 -5.27 -10.70
CA PRO A 18 -0.78 -5.29 -9.73
C PRO A 18 -1.36 -5.66 -8.37
N VAL A 19 -1.26 -6.93 -8.00
CA VAL A 19 -1.46 -7.35 -6.61
C VAL A 19 -0.12 -7.14 -5.91
N LEU A 20 -0.13 -6.29 -4.88
CA LEU A 20 0.95 -6.16 -3.90
C LEU A 20 1.07 -7.51 -3.17
N VAL A 21 1.81 -8.45 -3.75
CA VAL A 21 2.12 -9.74 -3.11
C VAL A 21 3.63 -9.89 -3.11
N GLY A 22 4.21 -9.81 -1.92
CA GLY A 22 5.64 -9.95 -1.69
C GLY A 22 6.02 -9.71 -0.24
N ALA A 23 5.64 -10.65 0.64
CA ALA A 23 6.31 -10.96 1.90
C ALA A 23 6.67 -9.80 2.86
N VAL A 24 5.70 -9.00 3.28
CA VAL A 24 5.64 -8.36 4.61
C VAL A 24 4.17 -8.32 5.01
N ASN A 25 3.92 -8.24 6.32
CA ASN A 25 2.62 -7.96 6.94
C ASN A 25 1.76 -6.98 6.12
N ASP A 26 0.45 -7.16 6.23
CA ASP A 26 -0.64 -6.28 5.81
C ASP A 26 -0.20 -4.89 5.28
N PRO A 27 -0.56 -4.45 4.05
CA PRO A 27 -0.13 -3.15 3.53
C PRO A 27 -0.42 -1.97 4.47
N VAL A 28 -1.37 -2.08 5.40
CA VAL A 28 -1.57 -1.12 6.50
C VAL A 28 -0.40 -1.13 7.49
N ASP A 29 0.10 -2.29 7.90
CA ASP A 29 1.26 -2.44 8.79
C ASP A 29 2.54 -1.86 8.16
N LEU A 30 2.62 -1.76 6.83
CA LEU A 30 3.73 -1.10 6.14
C LEU A 30 3.61 0.44 6.20
N LEU A 31 2.40 1.00 6.10
CA LEU A 31 2.18 2.45 6.13
C LEU A 31 2.51 3.06 7.49
N GLU A 32 2.31 2.29 8.56
CA GLU A 32 2.61 2.69 9.94
C GLU A 32 4.11 2.62 10.30
N GLN A 33 4.96 2.13 9.40
CA GLN A 33 6.42 2.06 9.61
C GLN A 33 7.12 3.34 9.18
N ASP A 34 8.00 3.88 10.03
CA ASP A 34 8.77 5.10 9.75
C ASP A 34 10.27 4.85 9.49
N GLN A 35 10.74 3.61 9.65
CA GLN A 35 12.16 3.25 9.60
C GLN A 35 12.53 2.37 8.41
N VAL A 36 11.59 1.57 7.91
CA VAL A 36 11.84 0.54 6.91
C VAL A 36 10.85 0.70 5.76
N TRP A 37 11.36 0.55 4.55
CA TRP A 37 10.59 0.35 3.34
C TRP A 37 10.81 -1.07 2.86
N CYS A 38 9.75 -1.84 2.62
CA CYS A 38 9.87 -3.12 1.94
C CYS A 38 9.50 -2.97 0.46
N ASP A 39 10.38 -3.40 -0.43
CA ASP A 39 10.06 -3.44 -1.84
C ASP A 39 9.23 -4.68 -2.23
N ARG A 40 8.89 -4.75 -3.51
CA ARG A 40 8.06 -5.82 -4.07
C ARG A 40 8.70 -7.21 -3.99
N GLU A 41 10.03 -7.29 -3.92
CA GLU A 41 10.75 -8.56 -3.84
C GLU A 41 10.84 -9.07 -2.39
N GLY A 42 10.29 -8.32 -1.43
CA GLY A 42 10.38 -8.62 -0.02
C GLY A 42 11.70 -8.15 0.59
N ALA A 43 12.46 -7.29 -0.10
CA ALA A 43 13.69 -6.74 0.46
C ALA A 43 13.39 -5.53 1.33
N GLU A 44 13.86 -5.57 2.56
CA GLU A 44 13.76 -4.48 3.53
C GLU A 44 14.90 -3.47 3.35
N HIS A 45 14.55 -2.19 3.27
CA HIS A 45 15.45 -1.06 3.12
C HIS A 45 15.28 -0.14 4.32
N ARG A 46 16.35 0.11 5.08
CA ARG A 46 16.33 1.17 6.09
C ARG A 46 16.25 2.53 5.41
N ILE A 47 15.25 3.33 5.76
CA ILE A 47 15.02 4.64 5.14
C ILE A 47 16.21 5.58 5.37
N SER A 48 16.89 5.48 6.52
CA SER A 48 18.11 6.24 6.82
C SER A 48 19.24 5.99 5.81
N ASP A 49 19.29 4.77 5.26
CA ASP A 49 20.39 4.28 4.44
C ASP A 49 20.06 4.39 2.94
N MET A 50 18.77 4.58 2.60
CA MET A 50 18.32 4.79 1.23
C MET A 50 18.87 6.10 0.64
N GLU A 51 19.18 6.06 -0.65
CA GLU A 51 19.55 7.24 -1.43
C GLU A 51 18.34 8.21 -1.48
N PRO A 52 18.51 9.53 -1.24
CA PRO A 52 17.39 10.48 -1.26
C PRO A 52 16.56 10.45 -2.55
N ARG A 53 17.20 10.21 -3.71
CA ARG A 53 16.47 10.07 -4.98
C ARG A 53 15.60 8.83 -5.01
N TYR A 54 16.07 7.72 -4.44
CA TYR A 54 15.29 6.50 -4.32
C TYR A 54 14.06 6.73 -3.44
N CYS A 55 14.20 7.41 -2.30
CA CYS A 55 13.05 7.79 -1.45
C CYS A 55 12.00 8.60 -2.23
N ARG A 56 12.41 9.62 -3.01
CA ARG A 56 11.46 10.37 -3.88
C ARG A 56 10.76 9.50 -4.91
N ASN A 57 11.47 8.53 -5.49
CA ASN A 57 10.88 7.59 -6.45
C ASN A 57 9.85 6.67 -5.79
N VAL A 58 10.11 6.21 -4.56
CA VAL A 58 9.16 5.43 -3.75
C VAL A 58 7.93 6.28 -3.45
N VAL A 59 8.08 7.53 -2.98
CA VAL A 59 6.93 8.43 -2.74
C VAL A 59 6.08 8.58 -3.99
N ARG A 60 6.69 8.90 -5.14
CA ARG A 60 5.96 9.02 -6.42
C ARG A 60 5.30 7.73 -6.85
N PHE A 61 5.89 6.58 -6.53
CA PHE A 61 5.28 5.28 -6.79
C PHE A 61 4.05 5.08 -5.92
N LEU A 62 4.13 5.30 -4.61
CA LEU A 62 3.02 5.14 -3.67
C LEU A 62 1.87 6.09 -4.00
N LEU A 63 2.15 7.36 -4.31
CA LEU A 63 1.11 8.32 -4.69
C LEU A 63 0.36 7.92 -5.97
N ARG A 64 1.02 7.25 -6.94
CA ARG A 64 0.33 6.71 -8.12
C ARG A 64 -0.56 5.51 -7.81
N GLN A 65 -0.38 4.89 -6.64
CA GLN A 65 -1.16 3.74 -6.18
C GLN A 65 -2.15 4.11 -5.08
N ALA A 66 -2.34 5.40 -4.79
CA ALA A 66 -3.10 5.86 -3.62
C ALA A 66 -4.50 5.23 -3.54
N GLU A 67 -5.24 5.16 -4.65
CA GLU A 67 -6.56 4.52 -4.69
C GLU A 67 -6.50 3.02 -4.35
N ALA A 68 -5.53 2.30 -4.91
CA ALA A 68 -5.37 0.87 -4.65
C ALA A 68 -4.95 0.60 -3.20
N ILE A 69 -4.11 1.48 -2.63
CA ILE A 69 -3.69 1.42 -1.23
C ILE A 69 -4.89 1.66 -0.31
N VAL A 70 -5.70 2.69 -0.58
CA VAL A 70 -6.92 2.97 0.20
C VAL A 70 -7.93 1.82 0.14
N ILE A 71 -8.11 1.19 -1.03
CA ILE A 71 -8.98 0.01 -1.14
C ILE A 71 -8.46 -1.13 -0.26
N SER A 72 -7.15 -1.39 -0.27
CA SER A 72 -6.58 -2.43 0.60
C SER A 72 -6.79 -2.08 2.07
N ALA A 73 -6.40 -0.87 2.48
CA ALA A 73 -6.53 -0.42 3.87
C ALA A 73 -7.99 -0.48 4.37
N GLY A 74 -8.96 -0.17 3.50
CA GLY A 74 -10.38 -0.32 3.83
C GLY A 74 -10.83 -1.78 3.99
N LEU A 75 -10.28 -2.72 3.21
CA LEU A 75 -10.52 -4.15 3.37
C LEU A 75 -9.89 -4.69 4.65
N ASP A 76 -8.67 -4.26 4.97
CA ASP A 76 -7.95 -4.67 6.17
C ASP A 76 -8.69 -4.16 7.43
N MET A 77 -9.18 -2.93 7.38
CA MET A 77 -10.06 -2.36 8.40
C MET A 77 -11.37 -3.16 8.58
N ALA A 78 -11.96 -3.68 7.50
CA ALA A 78 -13.16 -4.52 7.59
C ALA A 78 -12.90 -5.88 8.27
N ASN A 79 -11.63 -6.30 8.39
CA ASN A 79 -11.22 -7.52 9.06
C ASN A 79 -10.84 -7.30 10.55
N VAL A 80 -10.88 -6.06 11.04
CA VAL A 80 -10.58 -5.75 12.45
C VAL A 80 -11.56 -6.48 13.36
N ARG A 81 -11.02 -7.20 14.35
CA ARG A 81 -11.83 -7.84 15.38
C ARG A 81 -12.44 -6.76 16.29
N MET A 82 -13.75 -6.58 16.18
CA MET A 82 -14.47 -5.63 17.01
C MET A 82 -14.54 -6.09 18.48
N PRO A 83 -14.46 -5.16 19.45
CA PRO A 83 -14.86 -5.39 20.84
C PRO A 83 -16.36 -5.72 20.93
N ASP A 84 -16.83 -6.12 22.11
CA ASP A 84 -18.26 -6.38 22.33
C ASP A 84 -19.08 -5.09 22.17
N VAL A 85 -20.22 -5.18 21.46
CA VAL A 85 -21.03 -4.05 20.98
C VAL A 85 -21.48 -3.08 22.08
N ASP A 86 -21.64 -3.57 23.31
CA ASP A 86 -22.11 -2.78 24.45
C ASP A 86 -20.96 -2.21 25.33
N THR A 87 -19.76 -2.10 24.77
CA THR A 87 -18.58 -1.56 25.48
C THR A 87 -18.16 -0.19 24.95
N GLU A 88 -17.59 0.65 25.81
CA GLU A 88 -16.95 1.91 25.38
C GLU A 88 -15.84 1.65 24.34
N ALA A 89 -15.16 0.52 24.45
CA ALA A 89 -14.15 0.08 23.50
C ALA A 89 -14.73 -0.10 22.09
N TYR A 90 -15.90 -0.72 21.94
CA TYR A 90 -16.56 -0.88 20.64
C TYR A 90 -16.82 0.48 19.99
N TRP A 91 -17.49 1.39 20.71
CA TRP A 91 -17.82 2.72 20.18
C TRP A 91 -16.58 3.56 19.88
N SER A 92 -15.48 3.36 20.63
CA SER A 92 -14.20 4.00 20.34
C SER A 92 -13.60 3.49 19.04
N VAL A 93 -13.57 2.16 18.84
CA VAL A 93 -13.02 1.53 17.62
C VAL A 93 -13.88 1.89 16.41
N GLU A 94 -15.21 1.80 16.51
CA GLU A 94 -16.13 2.13 15.43
C GLU A 94 -15.96 3.59 14.97
N ARG A 95 -15.90 4.55 15.90
CA ARG A 95 -15.66 5.95 15.54
C ARG A 95 -14.31 6.16 14.89
N GLY A 96 -13.25 5.52 15.40
CA GLY A 96 -11.92 5.55 14.80
C GLY A 96 -11.94 5.06 13.36
N MET A 97 -12.56 3.90 13.11
CA MET A 97 -12.71 3.33 11.77
C MET A 97 -13.52 4.24 10.84
N GLN A 98 -14.61 4.85 11.32
CA GLN A 98 -15.41 5.78 10.51
C GLN A 98 -14.64 7.04 10.15
N THR A 99 -13.89 7.62 11.08
CA THR A 99 -13.03 8.78 10.84
C THR A 99 -11.95 8.45 9.81
N GLU A 100 -11.23 7.35 10.03
CA GLU A 100 -10.15 6.90 9.14
C GLU A 100 -10.69 6.62 7.72
N MET A 101 -11.83 5.93 7.60
CA MET A 101 -12.48 5.67 6.32
C MET A 101 -12.93 6.96 5.62
N ALA A 102 -13.44 7.93 6.37
CA ALA A 102 -13.81 9.23 5.81
C ALA A 102 -12.59 9.99 5.29
N GLU A 103 -11.47 9.97 6.01
CA GLU A 103 -10.23 10.62 5.57
C GLU A 103 -9.66 9.98 4.31
N MET A 104 -9.58 8.64 4.29
CA MET A 104 -9.15 7.85 3.13
C MET A 104 -10.00 8.11 1.88
N THR A 105 -11.31 8.23 2.03
CA THR A 105 -12.24 8.37 0.88
C THR A 105 -12.36 9.82 0.39
N ASN A 106 -12.25 10.80 1.28
CA ASN A 106 -12.37 12.22 0.93
C ASN A 106 -11.14 12.74 0.18
N ASP A 107 -9.94 12.41 0.65
CA ASP A 107 -8.68 12.77 -0.02
C ASP A 107 -7.63 11.66 0.20
N PRO A 108 -7.61 10.63 -0.66
CA PRO A 108 -6.71 9.48 -0.49
C PRO A 108 -5.23 9.86 -0.57
N VAL A 109 -4.92 10.97 -1.27
CA VAL A 109 -3.54 11.47 -1.38
C VAL A 109 -3.13 12.18 -0.10
N ALA A 110 -3.98 13.06 0.43
CA ALA A 110 -3.69 13.74 1.69
C ALA A 110 -3.55 12.75 2.85
N TRP A 111 -4.46 11.76 2.92
CA TRP A 111 -4.37 10.68 3.91
C TRP A 111 -3.06 9.88 3.77
N LEU A 112 -2.71 9.48 2.55
CA LEU A 112 -1.46 8.73 2.34
C LEU A 112 -0.23 9.57 2.71
N LEU A 113 -0.25 10.88 2.45
CA LEU A 113 0.83 11.81 2.81
C LEU A 113 0.96 12.01 4.33
N SER A 114 -0.08 11.76 5.13
CA SER A 114 0.00 11.81 6.59
C SER A 114 0.52 10.52 7.23
N THR A 115 0.65 9.42 6.47
CA THR A 115 1.16 8.16 7.02
C THR A 115 2.62 8.28 7.49
N PRO A 116 3.02 7.54 8.54
CA PRO A 116 4.41 7.51 9.02
C PRO A 116 5.43 7.21 7.91
N LEU A 117 5.15 6.24 7.04
CA LEU A 117 6.05 5.84 5.96
C LEU A 117 6.30 6.97 4.96
N LEU A 118 5.24 7.61 4.44
CA LEU A 118 5.43 8.71 3.48
C LEU A 118 6.09 9.92 4.14
N THR A 119 5.77 10.19 5.40
CA THR A 119 6.41 11.27 6.16
C THR A 119 7.93 11.04 6.27
N ALA A 120 8.36 9.83 6.61
CA ALA A 120 9.78 9.46 6.71
C ALA A 120 10.49 9.53 5.35
N LEU A 121 9.86 8.99 4.30
CA LEU A 121 10.42 9.03 2.94
C LEU A 121 10.53 10.46 2.40
N ILE A 122 9.57 11.34 2.71
CA ILE A 122 9.61 12.77 2.33
C ILE A 122 10.67 13.51 3.14
N ALA A 123 10.80 13.24 4.44
CA ALA A 123 11.84 13.84 5.27
C ALA A 123 13.24 13.51 4.75
N ARG A 124 13.44 12.27 4.27
CA ARG A 124 14.72 11.82 3.68
C ARG A 124 14.94 12.29 2.25
N GLY A 125 13.92 12.19 1.41
CA GLY A 125 14.00 12.42 -0.04
C GLY A 125 13.72 13.85 -0.47
N GLY A 126 13.05 14.64 0.35
CA GLY A 126 12.39 15.88 -0.05
C GLY A 126 11.01 15.63 -0.68
N ARG A 127 10.26 16.71 -0.92
CA ARG A 127 8.96 16.61 -1.59
C ARG A 127 9.12 16.07 -3.03
N PRO A 128 8.17 15.21 -3.48
CA PRO A 128 8.22 14.61 -4.81
C PRO A 128 8.12 15.62 -5.95
#